data_AF-A0A937FXC5-F1
#
_entry.id   AF-A0A937FXC5-F1
#
_cell.length_a   1.000
_cell.length_b   1.000
_cell.length_c   1.000
_cell.angle_alpha   90.00
_cell.angle_beta   90.00
_cell.angle_gamma   90.00
#
_symmetry.space_group_name_H-M   'P 1'
#
loop_
_entity.id
_entity.type
_entity.pdbx_description
1 polymer ?
#
loop_
_entity_poly.entity_id
_entity_poly.type
_entity_poly.pdbx_seq_one_letter_code
_entity_poly.pdbx_strand_id
1 'polypeptide(L)'
;MNWYLVALQKYADFQGRARRKEYWFFTLFNLLFVAVAILLDHLTGLAFDGIGYGPIYLFYALALFVPGLAVAVRRLHDVGKNGWMVLISLIPIVGGIWLLILLLTEGHPQENEYGPAPKQLQENTDNVALTEHNNTADNILLIVVGWFLASKIIWLGIPFLIKLTGSDIQTYYIFASLFTQIITAATITALGYVVKNKTKQIIVYIVGAIYFFFTIATTVMQYLEMERSISF
;
A
#
# COMPACT_ATOMS: atom_id res chain seq x y z
N MET A 1 -9.07 -2.07 -7.46
CA MET A 1 -8.11 -1.18 -6.77
C MET A 1 -6.70 -1.30 -7.34
N ASN A 2 -6.11 -2.50 -7.49
CA ASN A 2 -4.74 -2.68 -8.02
C ASN A 2 -4.51 -1.97 -9.37
N TRP A 3 -5.49 -1.96 -10.26
CA TRP A 3 -5.44 -1.28 -11.57
C TRP A 3 -5.17 0.22 -11.51
N TYR A 4 -5.71 0.92 -10.52
CA TYR A 4 -5.46 2.34 -10.33
C TYR A 4 -4.00 2.59 -9.93
N LEU A 5 -3.47 1.74 -9.03
CA LEU A 5 -2.07 1.82 -8.60
C LEU A 5 -1.10 1.48 -9.74
N VAL A 6 -1.43 0.51 -10.60
CA VAL A 6 -0.62 0.18 -11.79
C VAL A 6 -0.50 1.38 -12.73
N ALA A 7 -1.60 2.10 -12.98
CA ALA A 7 -1.57 3.31 -13.79
C ALA A 7 -0.70 4.41 -13.15
N LEU A 8 -0.75 4.58 -11.82
CA LEU A 8 0.10 5.54 -11.10
C LEU A 8 1.58 5.11 -11.03
N GLN A 9 1.89 3.82 -10.97
CA GLN A 9 3.27 3.33 -11.06
C GLN A 9 3.89 3.62 -12.42
N LYS A 10 3.05 3.65 -13.47
CA LYS A 10 3.40 4.02 -14.84
C LYS A 10 3.10 5.49 -15.12
N TYR A 11 3.50 6.36 -14.19
CA TYR A 11 3.10 7.76 -14.13
C TYR A 11 3.37 8.55 -15.41
N ALA A 12 4.56 8.39 -16.00
CA ALA A 12 4.98 9.05 -17.24
C ALA A 12 5.47 8.02 -18.27
N ASP A 13 5.00 6.78 -18.16
CA ASP A 13 5.32 5.73 -19.12
C ASP A 13 4.27 5.70 -20.23
N PHE A 14 4.66 6.22 -21.39
CA PHE A 14 3.85 6.24 -22.61
C PHE A 14 4.05 4.98 -23.47
N GLN A 15 4.99 4.12 -23.09
CA GLN A 15 5.34 2.93 -23.87
C GLN A 15 4.49 1.74 -23.44
N GLY A 16 4.34 0.78 -24.35
CA GLY A 16 3.55 -0.41 -24.10
C GLY A 16 2.04 -0.18 -24.25
N ARG A 17 1.27 -1.08 -23.63
CA ARG A 17 -0.18 -1.23 -23.83
C ARG A 17 -0.93 -1.25 -22.51
N ALA A 18 -2.06 -0.57 -22.45
CA ALA A 18 -2.96 -0.55 -21.30
C ALA A 18 -4.27 -1.27 -21.63
N ARG A 19 -4.69 -2.20 -20.76
CA ARG A 19 -5.94 -2.93 -20.94
C ARG A 19 -7.14 -2.02 -20.64
N ARG A 20 -8.30 -2.32 -21.23
CA ARG A 20 -9.61 -1.72 -20.87
C ARG A 20 -9.83 -1.60 -19.36
N LYS A 21 -9.56 -2.66 -18.59
CA LYS A 21 -9.71 -2.64 -17.12
C LYS A 21 -8.80 -1.59 -16.48
N GLU A 22 -7.54 -1.50 -16.89
CA GLU A 22 -6.59 -0.49 -16.37
C GLU A 22 -7.11 0.93 -16.60
N TYR A 23 -7.50 1.24 -17.85
CA TYR A 23 -7.99 2.55 -18.24
C TYR A 23 -9.29 2.94 -17.51
N TRP A 24 -10.29 2.05 -17.50
CA TRP A 24 -11.61 2.36 -16.94
C TRP A 24 -11.62 2.37 -15.41
N PHE A 25 -10.84 1.51 -14.75
CA PHE A 25 -10.67 1.65 -13.30
C PHE A 25 -9.90 2.92 -12.96
N PHE A 26 -8.86 3.28 -13.72
CA PHE A 26 -8.17 4.56 -13.50
C PHE A 26 -9.13 5.74 -13.61
N THR A 27 -9.92 5.78 -14.68
CA THR A 27 -10.92 6.83 -14.94
C THR A 27 -11.98 6.89 -13.84
N LEU A 28 -12.51 5.74 -13.39
CA LEU A 28 -13.52 5.67 -12.34
C LEU A 28 -13.01 6.22 -11.00
N PHE A 29 -11.82 5.81 -10.57
CA PHE A 29 -11.23 6.30 -9.32
C PHE A 29 -10.85 7.78 -9.42
N ASN A 30 -10.33 8.22 -10.57
CA ASN A 30 -10.05 9.63 -10.81
C ASN A 30 -11.33 10.47 -10.69
N LEU A 31 -12.45 10.02 -11.27
CA LEU A 31 -13.75 10.69 -11.13
C LEU A 31 -14.22 10.77 -9.67
N LEU A 32 -14.04 9.72 -8.88
CA LEU A 32 -14.35 9.73 -7.45
C LEU A 32 -13.48 10.73 -6.69
N PHE A 33 -12.17 10.75 -6.95
CA PHE A 33 -11.24 11.67 -6.28
C PHE A 33 -11.45 13.13 -6.70
N VAL A 34 -11.81 13.39 -7.95
CA VAL A 34 -12.23 14.71 -8.42
C VAL A 34 -13.46 15.18 -7.64
N ALA A 35 -14.48 14.33 -7.51
CA ALA A 35 -15.69 14.67 -6.75
C ALA A 35 -15.35 14.98 -5.27
N VAL A 36 -14.46 14.20 -4.66
CA VAL A 36 -13.98 14.45 -3.29
C VAL A 36 -13.18 15.75 -3.21
N ALA A 37 -12.30 16.04 -4.17
CA ALA A 37 -11.50 17.26 -4.17
C ALA A 37 -12.38 18.51 -4.27
N ILE A 38 -13.38 18.51 -5.17
CA ILE A 38 -14.35 19.60 -5.30
C ILE A 38 -15.16 19.76 -4.01
N LEU A 39 -15.62 18.64 -3.43
CA LEU A 39 -16.34 18.67 -2.15
C LEU A 39 -15.47 19.29 -1.04
N LEU A 40 -14.20 18.92 -0.96
CA LEU A 40 -13.27 19.49 0.02
C LEU A 40 -13.05 20.99 -0.20
N ASP A 41 -12.90 21.45 -1.44
CA ASP A 41 -12.81 22.88 -1.75
C ASP A 41 -14.06 23.64 -1.25
N HIS A 42 -15.24 23.05 -1.37
CA HIS A 42 -16.49 23.65 -0.88
C HIS A 42 -16.57 23.65 0.65
N LEU A 43 -16.25 22.51 1.29
CA LEU A 43 -16.31 22.37 2.74
C LEU A 43 -15.28 23.23 3.47
N THR A 44 -14.13 23.51 2.83
CA THR A 44 -13.06 24.34 3.39
C THR A 44 -13.23 25.82 3.08
N GLY A 45 -14.21 26.20 2.25
CA GLY A 45 -14.41 27.58 1.80
C GLY A 45 -13.30 28.08 0.86
N LEU A 46 -12.56 27.17 0.23
CA LEU A 46 -11.47 27.48 -0.71
C LEU A 46 -11.93 27.50 -2.18
N ALA A 47 -13.19 27.17 -2.44
CA ALA A 47 -13.75 27.21 -3.78
C ALA A 47 -13.70 28.63 -4.37
N PHE A 48 -13.33 28.75 -5.65
CA PHE A 48 -13.36 30.03 -6.36
C PHE A 48 -14.80 30.44 -6.69
N ASP A 49 -15.11 31.71 -6.42
CA ASP A 49 -16.44 32.28 -6.68
C ASP A 49 -16.82 32.16 -8.16
N GLY A 50 -18.03 31.64 -8.42
CA GLY A 50 -18.60 31.51 -9.77
C GLY A 50 -18.06 30.36 -10.62
N ILE A 51 -17.06 29.61 -10.14
CA ILE A 51 -16.38 28.56 -10.92
C ILE A 51 -16.67 27.15 -10.37
N GLY A 52 -16.99 27.02 -9.08
CA GLY A 52 -17.46 25.76 -8.50
C GLY A 52 -16.37 24.72 -8.22
N TYR A 53 -15.09 25.11 -8.23
CA TYR A 53 -13.96 24.31 -7.74
C TYR A 53 -12.89 25.23 -7.17
N GLY A 54 -11.93 24.68 -6.42
CA GLY A 54 -10.88 25.45 -5.75
C GLY A 54 -9.48 24.92 -6.03
N PRO A 55 -8.49 25.33 -5.21
CA PRO A 55 -7.10 24.96 -5.39
C PRO A 55 -6.84 23.46 -5.15
N ILE A 56 -7.61 22.77 -4.30
CA ILE A 56 -7.42 21.34 -4.04
C ILE A 56 -7.70 20.53 -5.31
N TYR A 57 -8.82 20.81 -5.97
CA TYR A 57 -9.13 20.23 -7.29
C TYR A 57 -8.03 20.56 -8.31
N LEU A 58 -7.57 21.80 -8.37
CA LEU A 58 -6.56 22.22 -9.35
C LEU A 58 -5.25 21.45 -9.21
N PHE A 59 -4.72 21.34 -7.98
CA PHE A 59 -3.50 20.57 -7.73
C PHE A 59 -3.69 19.09 -8.05
N TYR A 60 -4.84 18.51 -7.69
CA TYR A 60 -5.15 17.13 -8.03
C TYR A 60 -5.20 16.91 -9.55
N ALA A 61 -5.88 17.79 -10.28
CA ALA A 61 -6.01 17.72 -11.73
C ALA A 61 -4.63 17.82 -12.42
N LEU A 62 -3.77 18.73 -11.98
CA LEU A 62 -2.40 18.88 -12.49
C LEU A 62 -1.56 17.63 -12.22
N ALA A 63 -1.62 17.10 -11.00
CA ALA A 63 -0.90 15.88 -10.64
C ALA A 63 -1.34 14.67 -11.47
N LEU A 64 -2.63 14.58 -11.83
CA LEU A 64 -3.13 13.42 -12.59
C LEU A 64 -3.21 13.64 -14.11
N PHE A 65 -2.87 14.84 -14.59
CA PHE A 65 -2.86 15.14 -16.03
C PHE A 65 -1.90 14.24 -16.80
N VAL A 66 -0.64 14.14 -16.36
CA VAL A 66 0.41 13.33 -16.99
C VAL A 66 0.06 11.84 -16.99
N PRO A 67 -0.29 11.20 -15.85
CA PRO A 67 -0.65 9.78 -15.85
C PRO A 67 -1.96 9.50 -16.61
N GLY A 68 -2.91 10.46 -16.61
CA GLY A 68 -4.12 10.37 -17.43
C GLY A 68 -3.81 10.34 -18.93
N LEU A 69 -2.90 11.20 -19.38
CA LEU A 69 -2.43 11.18 -20.76
C LEU A 69 -1.68 9.89 -21.08
N ALA A 70 -0.78 9.45 -20.19
CA ALA A 70 0.02 8.24 -20.37
C ALA A 70 -0.85 6.98 -20.52
N VAL A 71 -1.86 6.80 -19.65
CA VAL A 71 -2.76 5.64 -19.74
C VAL A 71 -3.65 5.71 -20.98
N ALA A 72 -4.07 6.90 -21.42
CA ALA A 72 -4.84 7.06 -22.65
C ALA A 72 -4.01 6.69 -23.90
N VAL A 73 -2.74 7.13 -23.96
CA VAL A 73 -1.80 6.78 -25.04
C VAL A 73 -1.56 5.28 -25.09
N ARG A 74 -1.22 4.65 -23.95
CA ARG A 74 -1.04 3.18 -23.87
C ARG A 74 -2.32 2.42 -24.23
N ARG A 75 -3.49 3.01 -23.99
CA ARG A 75 -4.77 2.40 -24.37
C ARG A 75 -5.03 2.50 -25.88
N LEU A 76 -4.66 3.59 -26.53
CA LEU A 76 -4.71 3.71 -27.98
C LEU A 76 -3.75 2.72 -28.65
N HIS A 77 -2.54 2.58 -28.11
CA HIS A 77 -1.57 1.57 -28.53
C HIS A 77 -2.16 0.15 -28.46
N ASP A 78 -2.99 -0.14 -27.45
CA ASP A 78 -3.65 -1.44 -27.31
C ASP A 78 -4.64 -1.74 -28.46
N VAL A 79 -5.24 -0.72 -29.07
CA VAL A 79 -6.13 -0.81 -30.25
C VAL A 79 -5.34 -0.59 -31.57
N GLY A 80 -4.01 -0.61 -31.51
CA GLY A 80 -3.15 -0.44 -32.69
C GLY A 80 -3.19 0.97 -33.28
N LYS A 81 -3.53 1.98 -32.47
CA LYS A 81 -3.59 3.38 -32.86
C LYS A 81 -2.45 4.17 -32.26
N ASN A 82 -1.96 5.17 -32.98
CA ASN A 82 -0.89 6.05 -32.52
C ASN A 82 -1.36 6.90 -31.33
N GLY A 83 -0.53 7.05 -30.30
CA GLY A 83 -0.79 7.88 -29.11
C GLY A 83 -1.15 9.34 -29.42
N TRP A 84 -0.68 9.89 -30.54
CA TRP A 84 -1.06 11.24 -30.97
C TRP A 84 -2.56 11.40 -31.26
N MET A 85 -3.29 10.30 -31.47
CA MET A 85 -4.74 10.34 -31.64
C MET A 85 -5.49 10.84 -30.41
N VAL A 86 -4.85 10.98 -29.24
CA VAL A 86 -5.45 11.68 -28.10
C VAL A 86 -5.85 13.11 -28.47
N LEU A 87 -5.09 13.78 -29.34
CA LEU A 87 -5.37 15.17 -29.77
C LEU A 87 -6.68 15.32 -30.53
N ILE A 88 -7.26 14.23 -31.05
CA ILE A 88 -8.59 14.26 -31.67
C ILE A 88 -9.65 14.75 -30.67
N SER A 89 -9.44 14.56 -29.36
CA SER A 89 -10.32 15.10 -28.32
C SER A 89 -10.47 16.63 -28.33
N LEU A 90 -9.55 17.37 -28.98
CA LEU A 90 -9.64 18.81 -29.16
C LEU A 90 -10.71 19.22 -30.17
N ILE A 91 -11.20 18.30 -31.00
CA ILE A 91 -12.33 18.53 -31.91
C ILE A 91 -13.62 18.35 -31.10
N PRO A 92 -14.44 19.41 -30.92
CA PRO A 92 -15.64 19.35 -30.10
C PRO A 92 -16.61 18.28 -30.60
N ILE A 93 -17.21 17.56 -29.65
CA ILE A 93 -18.26 16.54 -29.86
C ILE A 93 -17.76 15.32 -30.66
N VAL A 94 -17.46 15.48 -31.95
CA VAL A 94 -17.07 14.39 -32.85
C VAL A 94 -15.77 13.74 -32.39
N GLY A 95 -14.78 14.56 -32.02
CA GLY A 95 -13.49 14.07 -31.58
C GLY A 95 -13.56 13.30 -30.25
N GLY A 96 -14.33 13.82 -29.31
CA GLY A 96 -14.60 13.15 -28.03
C GLY A 96 -15.34 11.82 -28.19
N ILE A 97 -16.40 11.78 -29.01
CA ILE A 97 -17.15 10.55 -29.29
C ILE A 97 -16.26 9.51 -29.97
N TRP A 98 -15.49 9.91 -30.97
CA TRP A 98 -14.57 9.02 -31.68
C TRP A 98 -13.51 8.42 -30.75
N LEU A 99 -12.89 9.26 -29.92
CA LEU A 99 -11.89 8.81 -28.96
C LEU A 99 -12.51 7.88 -27.90
N LEU A 100 -13.73 8.16 -27.43
CA LEU A 100 -14.47 7.28 -26.53
C LEU A 100 -14.71 5.90 -27.14
N ILE A 101 -15.11 5.82 -28.41
CA ILE A 101 -15.28 4.56 -29.13
C ILE A 101 -13.98 3.76 -29.13
N LEU A 102 -12.84 4.39 -29.44
CA LEU A 102 -11.53 3.74 -29.42
C LEU A 102 -11.16 3.23 -28.02
N LEU A 103 -11.40 4.02 -26.98
CA LEU A 103 -11.13 3.62 -25.60
C LEU A 103 -12.00 2.45 -25.13
N LEU A 104 -13.19 2.27 -25.70
CA LEU A 104 -14.10 1.14 -25.45
C LEU A 104 -13.80 -0.11 -26.28
N THR A 105 -13.22 0.05 -27.47
CA THR A 105 -12.96 -1.04 -28.44
C THR A 105 -12.06 -2.12 -27.85
N GLU A 106 -12.23 -3.40 -28.20
CA GLU A 106 -11.31 -4.42 -27.70
C GLU A 106 -9.88 -4.19 -28.20
N GLY A 107 -8.87 -4.36 -27.34
CA GLY A 107 -7.48 -4.33 -27.78
C GLY A 107 -7.11 -5.57 -28.59
N HIS A 108 -6.03 -5.49 -29.36
CA HIS A 108 -5.57 -6.61 -30.17
C HIS A 108 -5.20 -7.83 -29.29
N PRO A 109 -5.71 -9.04 -29.58
CA PRO A 109 -5.45 -10.21 -28.74
C PRO A 109 -4.00 -10.71 -28.84
N GLN A 110 -3.31 -10.38 -29.93
CA GLN A 110 -1.93 -10.74 -30.21
C GLN A 110 -0.99 -9.55 -29.93
N GLU A 111 0.31 -9.83 -29.95
CA GLU A 111 1.34 -8.79 -29.95
C GLU A 111 1.15 -7.81 -31.12
N ASN A 112 1.39 -6.54 -30.87
CA ASN A 112 1.37 -5.50 -31.90
C ASN A 112 2.68 -4.69 -31.81
N GLU A 113 2.82 -3.65 -32.64
CA GLU A 113 4.02 -2.80 -32.69
C GLU A 113 4.38 -2.12 -31.36
N TYR A 114 3.42 -2.05 -30.42
CA TYR A 114 3.58 -1.48 -29.09
C TYR A 114 3.80 -2.55 -28.01
N GLY A 115 3.98 -3.82 -28.39
CA GLY A 115 4.39 -4.91 -27.52
C GLY A 115 3.31 -5.97 -27.23
N PRO A 116 3.60 -6.89 -26.31
CA PRO A 116 2.79 -8.08 -26.05
C PRO A 116 1.43 -7.75 -25.45
N ALA A 117 0.46 -8.65 -25.64
CA ALA A 117 -0.90 -8.47 -25.18
C ALA A 117 -0.96 -8.34 -23.64
N PRO A 118 -1.55 -7.25 -23.09
CA PRO A 118 -1.60 -7.03 -21.63
C PRO A 118 -2.27 -8.17 -20.85
N LYS A 119 -3.21 -8.89 -21.48
CA LYS A 119 -3.96 -9.98 -20.86
C LYS A 119 -3.05 -11.17 -20.49
N GLN A 120 -2.10 -11.52 -21.36
CA GLN A 120 -1.19 -12.66 -21.16
C GLN A 120 -0.11 -12.37 -20.12
N LEU A 121 0.46 -11.16 -20.15
CA LEU A 121 1.42 -10.72 -19.14
C LEU A 121 0.82 -10.73 -17.73
N GLN A 122 -0.47 -10.39 -17.62
CA GLN A 122 -1.14 -10.34 -16.34
C GLN A 122 -1.48 -11.70 -15.79
N GLU A 123 -1.95 -12.61 -16.62
CA GLU A 123 -2.23 -13.98 -16.19
C GLU A 123 -0.97 -14.62 -15.61
N ASN A 124 0.18 -14.44 -16.28
CA ASN A 124 1.47 -14.85 -15.73
C ASN A 124 1.84 -14.11 -14.43
N THR A 125 1.70 -12.78 -14.38
CA THR A 125 2.04 -12.00 -13.17
C THR A 125 1.16 -12.36 -11.97
N ASP A 126 -0.13 -12.53 -12.19
CA ASP A 126 -1.11 -12.88 -11.17
C ASP A 126 -0.83 -14.30 -10.67
N ASN A 127 -0.51 -15.24 -11.56
CA ASN A 127 -0.10 -16.60 -11.20
C ASN A 127 1.19 -16.61 -10.36
N VAL A 128 2.21 -15.84 -10.76
CA VAL A 128 3.45 -15.71 -9.96
C VAL A 128 3.17 -15.07 -8.61
N ALA A 129 2.38 -13.99 -8.56
CA ALA A 129 2.07 -13.27 -7.33
C ALA A 129 1.18 -14.06 -6.35
N LEU A 130 0.32 -14.96 -6.85
CA LEU A 130 -0.45 -15.91 -6.04
C LEU A 130 0.45 -17.00 -5.47
N THR A 131 1.42 -17.49 -6.26
CA THR A 131 2.38 -18.52 -5.84
C THR A 131 3.33 -17.98 -4.76
N GLU A 132 3.85 -16.76 -4.93
CA GLU A 132 4.72 -16.10 -3.96
C GLU A 132 3.98 -15.69 -2.67
N HIS A 133 2.70 -15.29 -2.79
CA HIS A 133 1.87 -14.97 -1.63
C HIS A 133 1.61 -16.18 -0.73
N ASN A 134 1.32 -17.34 -1.32
CA ASN A 134 1.08 -18.56 -0.55
C ASN A 134 2.32 -18.94 0.26
N ASN A 135 3.50 -18.93 -0.38
CA ASN A 135 4.76 -19.24 0.31
C ASN A 135 5.11 -18.22 1.41
N THR A 136 4.79 -16.94 1.20
CA THR A 136 5.05 -15.88 2.19
C THR A 136 4.10 -16.01 3.39
N ALA A 137 2.81 -16.22 3.17
CA ALA A 137 1.82 -16.37 4.25
C ALA A 137 2.12 -17.60 5.12
N ASP A 138 2.51 -18.72 4.51
CA ASP A 138 2.84 -19.96 5.23
C ASP A 138 4.11 -19.81 6.08
N ASN A 139 5.14 -19.14 5.55
CA ASN A 139 6.37 -18.85 6.30
C ASN A 139 6.12 -17.92 7.49
N ILE A 140 5.26 -16.90 7.35
CA ILE A 140 4.91 -16.01 8.47
C ILE A 140 4.03 -16.70 9.50
N LEU A 141 3.07 -17.55 9.08
CA LEU A 141 2.27 -18.35 10.01
C LEU A 141 3.18 -19.23 10.89
N LEU A 142 4.19 -19.87 10.28
CA LEU A 142 5.21 -20.65 10.98
C LEU A 142 6.03 -19.81 11.97
N ILE A 143 6.43 -18.59 11.59
CA ILE A 143 7.15 -17.66 12.48
C ILE A 143 6.26 -17.24 13.67
N VAL A 144 4.99 -16.91 13.43
CA VAL A 144 4.04 -16.48 14.47
C VAL A 144 3.70 -17.62 15.43
N VAL A 145 3.44 -18.82 14.91
CA VAL A 145 3.14 -20.01 15.72
C VAL A 145 4.38 -20.46 16.51
N GLY A 146 5.56 -20.47 15.86
CA GLY A 146 6.83 -20.76 16.51
C GLY A 146 7.13 -19.78 17.65
N TRP A 147 6.83 -18.49 17.45
CA TRP A 147 6.98 -17.46 18.48
C TRP A 147 6.04 -17.64 19.67
N PHE A 148 4.76 -17.95 19.41
CA PHE A 148 3.79 -18.19 20.47
C PHE A 148 4.23 -19.35 21.37
N LEU A 149 4.77 -20.41 20.77
CA LEU A 149 5.33 -21.56 21.49
C LEU A 149 6.62 -21.21 22.26
N ALA A 150 7.57 -20.50 21.63
CA ALA A 150 8.82 -20.08 22.27
C ALA A 150 8.57 -19.17 23.48
N SER A 151 7.64 -18.21 23.37
CA SER A 151 7.28 -17.32 24.48
C SER A 151 6.75 -18.09 25.69
N LYS A 152 5.93 -19.13 25.48
CA LYS A 152 5.41 -19.98 26.56
C LYS A 152 6.52 -20.80 27.23
N ILE A 153 7.49 -21.29 26.47
CA ILE A 153 8.65 -22.03 26.99
C ILE A 153 9.52 -21.13 27.86
N ILE A 154 9.79 -19.89 27.43
CA ILE A 154 10.57 -18.92 28.19
C ILE A 154 9.91 -18.64 29.55
N TRP A 155 8.60 -18.41 29.55
CA TRP A 155 7.83 -18.18 30.79
C TRP A 155 7.80 -19.41 31.71
N LEU A 156 7.80 -20.63 31.16
CA LEU A 156 7.89 -21.87 31.94
C LEU A 156 9.29 -22.10 32.55
N GLY A 157 10.36 -21.61 31.92
CA GLY A 157 11.75 -21.77 32.38
C GLY A 157 12.18 -20.80 33.50
N ILE A 158 11.41 -19.74 33.73
CA ILE A 158 11.70 -18.67 34.71
C ILE A 158 11.96 -19.21 36.13
N PRO A 159 11.09 -20.08 36.70
CA PRO A 159 11.29 -20.55 38.07
C PRO A 159 12.56 -21.40 38.23
N PHE A 160 12.96 -22.11 37.18
CA PHE A 160 14.16 -22.93 37.17
C PHE A 160 15.43 -22.08 37.12
N LEU A 161 15.46 -21.04 36.28
CA LEU A 161 16.63 -20.16 36.11
C LEU A 161 16.89 -19.28 37.34
N ILE A 162 15.83 -18.83 38.03
CA ILE A 162 15.94 -18.13 39.32
C ILE A 162 16.63 -19.02 40.36
N LYS A 163 16.23 -20.30 40.42
CA LYS A 163 16.81 -21.29 41.34
C LYS A 163 18.30 -21.55 41.07
N LEU A 164 18.76 -21.40 39.83
CA LEU A 164 20.14 -21.65 39.42
C LEU A 164 21.08 -20.45 39.65
N THR A 165 20.57 -19.23 39.47
CA THR A 165 21.38 -18.00 39.48
C THR A 165 21.36 -17.25 40.81
N GLY A 166 20.43 -17.58 41.72
CA GLY A 166 20.30 -16.91 43.01
C GLY A 166 19.91 -15.43 42.91
N SER A 167 19.48 -14.99 41.72
CA SER A 167 19.03 -13.63 41.44
C SER A 167 17.63 -13.39 42.00
N ASP A 168 17.36 -12.16 42.44
CA ASP A 168 16.05 -11.80 42.98
C ASP A 168 14.96 -11.89 41.89
N ILE A 169 13.77 -12.36 42.27
CA ILE A 169 12.64 -12.62 41.37
C ILE A 169 12.37 -11.39 40.51
N GLN A 170 12.35 -10.20 41.11
CA GLN A 170 11.99 -8.97 40.43
C GLN A 170 12.92 -8.64 39.25
N THR A 171 14.24 -8.83 39.44
CA THR A 171 15.23 -8.57 38.39
C THR A 171 15.02 -9.46 37.18
N TYR A 172 14.74 -10.75 37.39
CA TYR A 172 14.53 -11.69 36.30
C TYR A 172 13.24 -11.38 35.52
N TYR A 173 12.15 -11.05 36.21
CA TYR A 173 10.87 -10.71 35.56
C TYR A 173 11.01 -9.49 34.64
N ILE A 174 11.84 -8.51 34.99
CA ILE A 174 12.08 -7.32 34.17
C ILE A 174 12.88 -7.66 32.92
N PHE A 175 13.94 -8.48 33.02
CA PHE A 175 14.67 -8.93 31.84
C PHE A 175 13.81 -9.79 30.90
N ALA A 176 12.99 -10.69 31.47
CA ALA A 176 12.08 -11.53 30.68
C ALA A 176 10.97 -10.70 30.01
N SER A 177 10.46 -9.64 30.67
CA SER A 177 9.47 -8.75 30.08
C SER A 177 10.07 -7.95 28.93
N LEU A 178 11.25 -7.34 29.11
CA LEU A 178 11.97 -6.63 28.05
C LEU A 178 12.20 -7.51 26.81
N PHE A 179 12.67 -8.74 27.02
CA PHE A 179 12.92 -9.67 25.93
C PHE A 179 11.64 -10.05 25.17
N THR A 180 10.56 -10.35 25.91
CA THR A 180 9.25 -10.68 25.31
C THR A 180 8.69 -9.51 24.51
N GLN A 181 8.87 -8.29 25.00
CA GLN A 181 8.38 -7.05 24.39
C GLN A 181 9.12 -6.69 23.10
N ILE A 182 10.46 -6.76 23.10
CA ILE A 182 11.29 -6.48 21.92
C ILE A 182 10.90 -7.42 20.77
N ILE A 183 10.71 -8.71 21.07
CA ILE A 183 10.39 -9.69 20.03
C ILE A 183 8.92 -9.60 19.60
N THR A 184 7.99 -9.22 20.49
CA THR A 184 6.59 -8.93 20.12
C THR A 184 6.49 -7.75 19.14
N ALA A 185 7.30 -6.71 19.34
CA ALA A 185 7.38 -5.60 18.39
C ALA A 185 7.99 -6.02 17.05
N ALA A 186 9.01 -6.89 17.05
CA ALA A 186 9.59 -7.44 15.84
C ALA A 186 8.58 -8.28 15.04
N THR A 187 7.70 -9.02 15.71
CA THR A 187 6.64 -9.82 15.05
C THR A 187 5.55 -8.95 14.43
N ILE A 188 5.11 -7.87 15.09
CA ILE A 188 4.14 -6.92 14.50
C ILE A 188 4.75 -6.21 13.28
N THR A 189 6.04 -5.88 13.33
CA THR A 189 6.75 -5.30 12.20
C THR A 189 6.90 -6.30 11.06
N ALA A 190 7.19 -7.57 11.34
CA ALA A 190 7.22 -8.64 10.35
C ALA A 190 5.83 -8.86 9.68
N LEU A 191 4.74 -8.73 10.44
CA LEU A 191 3.37 -8.74 9.90
C LEU A 191 3.13 -7.61 8.88
N GLY A 192 3.73 -6.44 9.08
CA GLY A 192 3.70 -5.33 8.12
C GLY A 192 4.30 -5.69 6.75
N TYR A 193 5.32 -6.55 6.71
CA TYR A 193 5.91 -7.03 5.44
C TYR A 193 4.96 -7.89 4.60
N VAL A 194 3.93 -8.48 5.23
CA VAL A 194 2.95 -9.36 4.56
C VAL A 194 1.84 -8.56 3.89
N VAL A 195 1.59 -7.34 4.37
CA VAL A 195 0.47 -6.53 3.93
C VAL A 195 0.78 -5.92 2.57
N LYS A 196 0.29 -6.54 1.50
CA LYS A 196 0.50 -6.06 0.11
C LYS A 196 -0.10 -4.67 -0.16
N ASN A 197 -1.11 -4.26 0.61
CA ASN A 197 -1.70 -2.93 0.47
C ASN A 197 -0.83 -1.89 1.20
N LYS A 198 -0.20 -0.97 0.45
CA LYS A 198 0.71 0.03 1.02
C LYS A 198 0.11 0.87 2.14
N THR A 199 -1.17 1.25 2.05
CA THR A 199 -1.83 2.02 3.10
C THR A 199 -2.00 1.20 4.39
N LYS A 200 -2.48 -0.04 4.27
CA LYS A 200 -2.63 -0.95 5.42
C LYS A 200 -1.28 -1.35 6.01
N GLN A 201 -0.26 -1.51 5.17
CA GLN A 201 1.11 -1.79 5.55
C GLN A 201 1.71 -0.65 6.39
N ILE A 202 1.55 0.60 5.93
CA ILE A 202 1.98 1.78 6.68
C ILE A 202 1.27 1.86 8.02
N ILE A 203 -0.05 1.60 8.07
CA ILE A 203 -0.81 1.57 9.33
C ILE A 203 -0.24 0.50 10.28
N VAL A 204 0.04 -0.70 9.79
CA VAL A 204 0.59 -1.79 10.61
C VAL A 204 1.99 -1.44 11.13
N TYR A 205 2.85 -0.82 10.33
CA TYR A 205 4.15 -0.34 10.79
C TYR A 205 4.02 0.77 11.84
N ILE A 206 3.11 1.72 11.66
CA ILE A 206 2.87 2.79 12.64
C ILE A 206 2.36 2.21 13.96
N VAL A 207 1.39 1.30 13.91
CA VAL A 207 0.85 0.63 15.10
C VAL A 207 1.94 -0.18 15.80
N GLY A 208 2.77 -0.91 15.06
CA GLY A 208 3.90 -1.66 15.60
C GLY A 208 4.95 -0.76 16.26
N ALA A 209 5.29 0.37 15.63
CA ALA A 209 6.23 1.34 16.18
C ALA A 209 5.69 2.00 17.47
N ILE A 210 4.42 2.43 17.47
CA ILE A 210 3.77 3.00 18.66
C ILE A 210 3.78 1.99 19.81
N TYR A 211 3.41 0.74 19.53
CA TYR A 211 3.42 -0.32 20.53
C TYR A 211 4.83 -0.54 21.09
N PHE A 212 5.86 -0.57 20.24
CA PHE A 212 7.27 -0.71 20.65
C PHE A 212 7.72 0.42 21.58
N PHE A 213 7.49 1.68 21.20
CA PHE A 213 7.90 2.84 22.01
C PHE A 213 7.14 2.93 23.33
N PHE A 214 5.84 2.69 23.31
CA PHE A 214 5.03 2.64 24.53
C PHE A 214 5.57 1.59 25.50
N THR A 215 5.91 0.42 24.97
CA THR A 215 6.39 -0.71 25.74
C THR A 215 7.78 -0.45 26.36
N ILE A 216 8.71 0.11 25.59
CA ILE A 216 10.01 0.54 26.13
C ILE A 216 9.82 1.58 27.24
N ALA A 217 8.96 2.58 27.02
CA ALA A 217 8.70 3.61 28.01
C ALA A 217 8.15 3.03 29.32
N THR A 218 7.18 2.11 29.25
CA THR A 218 6.63 1.46 30.45
C THR A 218 7.68 0.64 31.20
N THR A 219 8.58 -0.03 30.50
CA THR A 219 9.58 -0.89 31.14
C THR A 219 10.73 -0.09 31.72
N VAL A 220 11.13 1.01 31.08
CA VAL A 220 12.08 1.97 31.66
C VAL A 220 11.51 2.59 32.92
N MET A 221 10.22 2.97 32.93
CA MET A 221 9.56 3.50 34.12
C MET A 221 9.54 2.48 35.27
N GLN A 222 9.20 1.22 34.99
CA GLN A 222 9.27 0.13 35.98
C GLN A 222 10.69 -0.07 36.54
N TYR A 223 11.71 0.01 35.70
CA TYR A 223 13.10 -0.10 36.14
C TYR A 223 13.51 1.06 37.06
N LEU A 224 13.18 2.30 36.69
CA LEU A 224 13.49 3.49 37.48
C LEU A 224 12.76 3.52 38.84
N GLU A 225 11.51 3.03 38.89
CA GLU A 225 10.77 2.91 40.15
C GLU A 225 11.41 1.89 41.09
N MET A 226 11.87 0.76 40.56
CA MET A 226 12.60 -0.25 41.33
C MET A 226 13.93 0.30 41.85
N GLU A 227 14.73 0.97 41.04
CA GLU A 227 15.99 1.58 41.48
C GLU A 227 15.77 2.60 42.61
N ARG A 228 14.73 3.43 42.48
CA ARG A 228 14.34 4.39 43.50
C ARG A 228 13.92 3.71 44.80
N SER A 229 13.24 2.56 44.74
CA SER A 229 12.82 1.79 45.92
C SER A 229 13.97 1.11 46.68
N ILE A 230 15.12 0.87 46.01
CA ILE A 230 16.32 0.27 46.63
C ILE A 230 17.20 1.36 47.28
N SER A 231 17.04 2.63 46.88
CA SER A 231 17.82 3.78 47.35
C SER A 231 17.31 4.44 48.64
N PHE A 232 16.22 3.95 49.22
CA PHE A 232 15.63 4.38 50.50
C PHE A 232 15.65 3.24 51.52
#